data_AF-A0A373G8P7-F1
#
_entry.id   AF-A0A373G8P7-F1
#
_cell.length_a   1.000
_cell.length_b   1.000
_cell.length_c   1.000
_cell.angle_alpha   90.00
_cell.angle_beta   90.00
_cell.angle_gamma   90.00
#
_symmetry.space_group_name_H-M   'P 1'
#
loop_
_entity.id
_entity.type
_entity.pdbx_description
1 polymer ?
#
loop_
_entity_poly.entity_id
_entity_poly.type
_entity_poly.pdbx_seq_one_letter_code
_entity_poly.pdbx_strand_id
1 'polypeptide(L)' 'MDEFYMVFVEGCATPTYKHENLESAENEAKRLATLLKKKAYVLCTIKSIEDTQYKIEDCRPNGSDLPF' A
#
# COMPACT_ATOMS: atom_id res chain seq x y z
N MET A 1 5.21 -0.63 8.35
CA MET A 1 4.14 -0.85 7.35
C MET A 1 3.54 -2.19 7.69
N ASP A 2 2.29 -2.19 8.13
CA ASP A 2 1.58 -3.42 8.51
C ASP A 2 1.30 -4.24 7.25
N GLU A 3 1.30 -5.56 7.41
CA GLU A 3 0.98 -6.52 6.35
C GLU A 3 -0.31 -6.12 5.64
N PHE A 4 -0.30 -6.07 4.31
CA PHE A 4 -1.50 -5.80 3.52
C PHE A 4 -1.65 -6.77 2.36
N TYR A 5 -2.89 -6.87 1.88
CA TYR A 5 -3.25 -7.75 0.78
C TYR A 5 -3.72 -6.93 -0.43
N MET A 6 -3.48 -7.43 -1.64
CA MET A 6 -3.99 -6.85 -2.88
C MET A 6 -4.57 -7.95 -3.77
N VAL A 7 -5.53 -7.62 -4.62
CA VAL A 7 -6.13 -8.59 -5.55
C VAL A 7 -5.66 -8.33 -6.97
N PHE A 8 -4.82 -9.22 -7.49
CA PHE A 8 -4.36 -9.17 -8.88
C PHE A 8 -5.25 -10.02 -9.77
N VAL A 9 -5.68 -9.49 -10.93
CA VAL A 9 -6.48 -10.22 -11.92
C VAL A 9 -5.71 -10.28 -13.23
N GLU A 10 -5.57 -11.48 -13.80
CA GLU A 10 -4.81 -11.69 -15.04
C GLU A 10 -5.34 -10.83 -16.20
N GLY A 11 -4.43 -10.16 -16.92
CA GLY A 11 -4.79 -9.32 -18.06
C GLY A 11 -5.70 -8.13 -17.71
N CYS A 12 -5.65 -7.65 -16.46
CA CYS A 12 -6.27 -6.41 -16.00
C CYS A 12 -5.18 -5.43 -15.51
N ALA A 13 -5.60 -4.22 -15.14
CA ALA A 13 -4.70 -3.21 -14.60
C ALA A 13 -4.05 -3.67 -13.28
N THR A 14 -2.91 -3.08 -12.94
CA THR A 14 -2.22 -3.31 -11.67
C THR A 14 -3.13 -2.93 -10.49
N PRO A 15 -3.24 -3.77 -9.44
CA PRO A 15 -4.09 -3.47 -8.31
C PRO A 15 -3.60 -2.23 -7.56
N THR A 16 -4.52 -1.42 -7.07
CA THR A 16 -4.24 -0.18 -6.32
C THR A 16 -4.86 -0.16 -4.93
N TYR A 17 -5.89 -0.98 -4.70
CA TYR A 17 -6.55 -1.09 -3.40
C TYR A 17 -5.82 -2.08 -2.49
N LYS A 18 -5.70 -1.72 -1.21
CA LYS A 18 -5.09 -2.55 -0.17
C LYS A 18 -6.16 -3.02 0.81
N HIS A 19 -6.24 -4.33 1.00
CA HIS A 19 -7.08 -4.94 2.02
C HIS A 19 -6.28 -5.14 3.30
N GLU A 20 -6.90 -4.84 4.44
CA GLU A 20 -6.30 -4.93 5.77
C GLU A 20 -6.22 -6.39 6.28
N ASN A 21 -7.01 -7.29 5.71
CA ASN A 21 -7.03 -8.70 6.11
C ASN A 21 -7.30 -9.63 4.92
N LEU A 22 -6.91 -10.89 5.10
CA LEU A 22 -7.03 -11.93 4.09
C LEU A 22 -8.48 -12.19 3.67
N GLU A 23 -9.42 -12.22 4.61
CA GLU A 23 -10.84 -12.48 4.34
C GLU A 23 -11.43 -11.44 3.37
N SER A 24 -11.16 -10.16 3.60
CA SER A 24 -11.57 -9.07 2.73
C SER A 24 -11.00 -9.23 1.31
N ALA A 25 -9.71 -9.56 1.20
CA ALA A 25 -9.05 -9.77 -0.08
C ALA A 25 -9.60 -11.00 -0.83
N GLU A 26 -9.88 -12.10 -0.11
CA GLU A 26 -10.49 -13.29 -0.70
C GLU A 26 -11.90 -13.03 -1.23
N ASN A 27 -12.71 -12.31 -0.48
CA ASN A 27 -14.06 -11.95 -0.90
C ASN A 27 -14.04 -11.11 -2.18
N GLU A 28 -13.11 -10.16 -2.27
CA GLU A 28 -12.92 -9.34 -3.47
C GLU A 28 -12.37 -10.17 -4.64
N ALA A 29 -11.42 -11.06 -4.40
CA ALA A 29 -10.91 -11.97 -5.43
C ALA A 29 -12.02 -12.87 -6.00
N LYS A 30 -12.90 -13.43 -5.15
CA LYS A 30 -14.07 -14.22 -5.58
C LYS A 30 -15.03 -13.38 -6.43
N ARG A 31 -15.30 -12.14 -6.01
CA ARG A 31 -16.17 -11.21 -6.74
C ARG A 31 -15.60 -10.89 -8.12
N LEU A 32 -14.33 -10.52 -8.20
CA LEU A 32 -13.66 -10.14 -9.44
C LEU A 32 -13.47 -11.31 -10.40
N ALA A 33 -13.07 -12.49 -9.90
CA ALA A 33 -12.96 -13.69 -10.72
C ALA A 33 -14.32 -14.05 -11.36
N THR A 34 -15.40 -13.92 -10.59
CA THR A 34 -16.76 -14.19 -11.06
C THR A 34 -17.24 -13.16 -12.09
N LEU A 35 -16.99 -11.87 -11.84
CA LEU A 35 -17.42 -10.75 -12.67
C LEU A 35 -16.68 -10.70 -13.99
N LEU A 36 -15.36 -10.88 -13.97
CA LEU A 36 -14.49 -10.72 -15.13
C LEU A 36 -14.24 -12.02 -15.88
N LYS A 37 -14.62 -13.17 -15.31
CA LYS A 37 -14.36 -14.52 -15.86
C LYS A 37 -12.87 -14.77 -16.10
N LYS A 38 -12.04 -14.28 -15.17
CA LYS A 38 -10.58 -14.39 -15.21
C LYS A 38 -10.04 -14.89 -13.88
N LYS A 39 -8.81 -15.38 -13.90
CA LYS A 39 -8.13 -15.83 -12.68
C LYS A 39 -7.72 -14.60 -11.85
N ALA A 40 -8.15 -14.60 -10.59
CA ALA A 40 -7.77 -13.61 -9.59
C ALA A 40 -6.84 -14.26 -8.55
N TYR A 41 -5.92 -13.48 -8.01
CA TYR A 41 -4.91 -13.88 -7.05
C TYR A 41 -4.93 -12.91 -5.88
N VAL A 42 -4.82 -13.44 -4.66
CA VAL A 42 -4.56 -12.63 -3.47
C VAL A 42 -3.06 -12.55 -3.28
N LEU A 43 -2.52 -11.34 -3.27
CA LEU A 43 -1.12 -11.05 -3.01
C LEU A 43 -0.98 -10.56 -1.57
N CYS A 44 0.02 -11.03 -0.84
CA CYS A 44 0.38 -10.56 0.50
C CYS A 44 1.74 -9.87 0.46
N THR A 45 1.89 -8.78 1.20
CA THR A 45 3.20 -8.16 1.39
C THR A 45 4.11 -9.00 2.27
N ILE A 46 5.25 -9.39 1.73
CA ILE A 46 6.26 -10.17 2.47
C ILE A 46 7.34 -9.27 3.07
N LYS A 47 7.70 -8.18 2.39
CA LYS A 47 8.74 -7.24 2.83
C LYS A 47 8.56 -5.89 2.15
N SER A 48 8.84 -4.81 2.87
CA SER A 48 9.01 -3.46 2.31
C SER A 48 10.46 -3.02 2.50
N ILE A 49 10.99 -2.32 1.50
CA ILE A 49 12.32 -1.72 1.52
C ILE A 49 12.13 -0.30 1.04
N GLU A 50 12.58 0.67 1.84
CA GLU A 50 12.51 2.09 1.54
C GLU A 50 13.91 2.67 1.68
N ASP A 51 14.34 3.43 0.68
CA ASP A 51 15.58 4.19 0.74
C ASP A 51 15.27 5.62 1.18
N THR A 52 15.56 5.93 2.44
CA THR A 52 15.30 7.24 3.07
C THR A 52 16.54 8.13 3.07
N GLN A 53 17.43 7.94 2.08
CA GLN A 53 18.78 8.51 2.00
C GLN A 53 18.94 9.94 2.53
N TYR A 54 17.95 10.82 2.33
CA TYR A 54 17.93 12.10 3.05
C TYR A 54 16.51 12.48 3.48
N LYS A 55 16.37 12.87 4.74
CA LYS A 55 15.27 13.69 5.25
C LYS A 55 15.84 15.07 5.58
N ILE A 56 15.52 16.07 4.77
CA ILE A 56 16.00 17.44 4.96
C ILE A 56 14.86 18.26 5.58
N GLU A 57 15.08 18.79 6.79
CA GLU A 57 14.14 19.64 7.52
C GLU A 57 14.84 20.95 7.92
N ASP A 58 14.15 22.08 7.76
CA ASP A 58 14.64 23.39 8.20
C ASP A 58 14.33 23.55 9.70
N CYS A 59 15.37 23.43 10.54
CA CYS A 59 15.26 23.45 12.00
C CYS A 59 15.70 24.79 12.62
N ARG A 60 15.80 25.87 11.83
CA ARG A 60 16.10 27.19 12.39
C ARG A 60 14.98 27.60 13.35
N PRO A 61 15.27 28.12 14.55
CA PRO A 61 14.24 28.58 15.47
C PRO A 61 13.43 29.72 14.84
N ASN A 62 12.13 29.80 15.14
CA ASN A 62 11.32 30.94 14.73
C ASN A 62 12.00 32.22 15.25
N GLY A 63 12.15 33.23 14.38
CA GLY A 63 12.94 34.43 14.67
C GLY A 63 12.50 35.26 15.89
N SER A 64 11.47 34.82 16.62
CA SER A 64 10.98 35.40 17.88
C SER A 64 11.61 34.82 19.15
N ASP A 65 12.30 33.68 19.08
CA ASP A 65 12.73 32.92 20.27
C ASP A 65 14.23 33.06 20.61
N LEU A 66 14.94 33.98 19.94
CA LEU A 66 16.32 34.32 20.27
C LEU A 66 16.33 35.49 21.27
N PRO A 67 16.96 35.36 22.45
CA PRO A 67 16.98 36.41 23.49
C PRO A 67 17.99 37.54 23.20
N PHE A 68 18.32 37.80 21.93
CA PHE A 68 19.11 38.94 21.47
C PHE A 68 18.70 39.37 20.06
#